data_AF-A0A0P0GI10-F1
#
_entry.id   AF-A0A0P0GI10-F1
#
_cell.length_a   1.000
_cell.length_b   1.000
_cell.length_c   1.000
_cell.angle_alpha   90.00
_cell.angle_beta   90.00
_cell.angle_gamma   90.00
#
_symmetry.space_group_name_H-M   'P 1'
#
loop_
_entity.id
_entity.type
_entity.pdbx_description
1 polymer ?
#
loop_
_entity_poly.entity_id
_entity_poly.type
_entity_poly.pdbx_seq_one_letter_code
_entity_poly.pdbx_strand_id
1 'polypeptide(L)'
;MSIELNCKDGYNIEIEKKEDRINILLVENEAFGERILVGAEERKEFLTPWINMLMHHKKEAGIKGTMDLAKKLEHIVLFEKGKHEKGVLALKSINTEIINLRKEFQEKEEQVKIKK
;
A
#
# COMPACT_ATOMS: atom_id res chain seq x y z
N MET A 1 24.53 17.85 9.24
CA MET A 1 23.62 19.02 9.29
C MET A 1 22.24 18.47 9.55
N SER A 2 21.57 18.93 10.59
CA SER A 2 20.19 18.54 10.92
C SER A 2 19.25 19.75 10.75
N ILE A 3 18.06 19.49 10.23
CA ILE A 3 16.97 20.47 10.14
C ILE A 3 15.77 19.86 10.82
N GLU A 4 15.24 20.56 11.81
CA GLU A 4 13.95 20.24 12.43
C GLU A 4 12.86 21.13 11.82
N LEU A 5 11.81 20.51 11.29
CA LEU A 5 10.62 21.18 10.79
C LEU A 5 9.47 20.89 11.74
N ASN A 6 9.03 21.91 12.46
CA ASN A 6 7.82 21.86 13.28
C ASN A 6 6.61 22.11 12.38
N CYS A 7 5.82 21.07 12.12
CA CYS A 7 4.59 21.19 11.33
C CYS A 7 3.46 21.72 12.22
N LYS A 8 2.61 22.59 11.67
CA LYS A 8 1.43 23.12 12.38
C LYS A 8 0.45 22.02 12.82
N ASP A 9 0.53 20.86 12.17
CA ASP A 9 -0.33 19.69 12.43
C ASP A 9 0.22 18.75 13.52
N GLY A 10 1.21 19.20 14.32
CA GLY A 10 1.70 18.46 15.50
C GLY A 10 2.79 17.45 15.22
N TYR A 11 3.35 17.42 14.01
CA TYR A 11 4.44 16.53 13.64
C TYR A 11 5.78 17.26 13.55
N ASN A 12 6.83 16.63 14.08
CA ASN A 12 8.20 17.12 13.92
C ASN A 12 8.94 16.20 12.94
N ILE A 13 9.49 16.80 11.88
CA ILE A 13 10.33 16.11 10.91
C ILE A 13 11.76 16.52 11.17
N GLU A 14 12.62 15.54 11.43
CA GLU A 14 14.06 15.73 11.52
C GLU A 14 14.71 15.20 10.24
N ILE A 15 15.42 16.08 9.54
CA ILE A 15 16.20 15.74 8.35
C ILE A 15 17.66 15.81 8.71
N GLU A 16 18.33 14.65 8.74
CA GLU A 16 19.76 14.55 9.02
C GLU A 16 20.52 14.21 7.74
N LYS A 17 21.40 15.12 7.31
CA LYS A 17 22.36 14.84 6.24
C LYS A 17 23.61 14.19 6.84
N LYS A 18 23.82 12.92 6.48
CA LYS A 18 25.12 12.23 6.59
C LYS A 18 25.81 12.28 5.22
N GLU A 19 27.13 12.31 5.21
CA GLU A 19 28.02 12.54 4.06
C GLU A 19 27.39 12.37 2.66
N ASP A 20 26.94 11.16 2.33
CA ASP A 20 26.35 10.74 1.05
C ASP A 20 24.85 10.40 1.12
N ARG A 21 24.19 10.58 2.27
CA ARG A 21 22.79 10.16 2.50
C ARG A 21 21.97 11.16 3.31
N ILE A 22 20.71 11.32 2.95
CA ILE A 22 19.74 12.08 3.74
C ILE A 22 18.85 11.09 4.48
N ASN A 23 18.88 11.14 5.81
CA ASN A 23 17.93 10.45 6.67
C ASN A 23 16.79 11.42 6.99
N ILE A 24 15.55 10.97 6.81
CA ILE A 24 14.36 11.72 7.22
C ILE A 24 13.70 10.89 8.32
N LEU A 25 13.72 11.40 9.54
CA LEU A 25 13.17 10.80 10.74
C LEU A 25 11.96 11.63 11.19
N LEU A 26 10.86 10.97 11.53
CA LEU A 26 9.71 11.60 12.18
C LEU A 26 9.92 11.46 13.69
N VAL A 27 10.05 12.57 14.41
CA VAL A 27 10.39 12.59 15.85
C VAL A 27 9.13 12.91 16.67
N GLU A 28 8.49 11.82 17.12
CA GLU A 28 7.46 11.63 18.17
C GLU A 28 6.23 12.58 18.27
N ASN A 29 5.06 12.11 17.80
CA ASN A 29 3.98 11.61 18.66
C ASN A 29 2.88 10.90 17.85
N GLU A 30 2.27 9.88 18.45
CA GLU A 30 1.26 8.93 17.92
C GLU A 30 1.73 7.87 16.90
N ALA A 31 1.62 6.61 17.33
CA ALA A 31 1.64 5.44 16.48
C ALA A 31 0.59 5.56 15.38
N PHE A 32 0.98 5.94 14.15
CA PHE A 32 0.17 5.98 12.92
C PHE A 32 -1.34 5.92 13.22
N GLY A 33 -1.83 7.01 13.83
CA GLY A 33 -3.15 7.07 14.44
C GLY A 33 -4.22 6.93 13.35
N GLU A 34 -4.96 5.83 13.42
CA GLU A 34 -5.98 5.39 12.46
C GLU A 34 -5.42 4.82 11.15
N ARG A 35 -5.24 3.50 11.16
CA ARG A 35 -5.23 2.72 9.91
C ARG A 35 -6.58 2.92 9.21
N ILE A 36 -6.55 3.17 7.91
CA ILE A 36 -7.76 3.30 7.10
C ILE A 36 -8.52 1.98 7.17
N LEU A 37 -9.78 1.99 7.60
CA LEU A 37 -10.65 0.82 7.53
C LEU A 37 -11.25 0.77 6.12
N VAL A 38 -11.06 -0.35 5.42
CA VAL A 38 -11.63 -0.60 4.10
C VAL A 38 -12.59 -1.76 4.21
N GLY A 39 -13.87 -1.50 3.90
CA GLY A 39 -14.91 -2.52 3.93
C GLY A 39 -14.68 -3.60 2.87
N ALA A 40 -15.18 -4.80 3.12
CA ALA A 40 -14.97 -5.95 2.23
C ALA A 40 -15.38 -5.71 0.77
N GLU A 41 -16.44 -4.92 0.57
CA GLU A 41 -17.00 -4.56 -0.74
C GLU A 41 -16.18 -3.47 -1.45
N GLU A 42 -15.47 -2.63 -0.70
CA GLU A 42 -14.66 -1.52 -1.20
C GLU A 42 -13.23 -1.97 -1.57
N ARG A 43 -12.81 -3.16 -1.13
CA ARG A 43 -11.44 -3.67 -1.32
C ARG A 43 -10.97 -3.60 -2.76
N LYS A 44 -11.83 -3.97 -3.71
CA LYS A 44 -11.48 -3.96 -5.14
C LYS A 44 -11.26 -2.54 -5.65
N GLU A 45 -12.16 -1.63 -5.32
CA GLU A 45 -12.07 -0.23 -5.71
C GLU A 45 -10.82 0.42 -5.10
N PHE A 46 -10.61 0.20 -3.79
CA PHE A 46 -9.43 0.67 -3.08
C PHE A 46 -8.13 0.13 -3.65
N LEU A 47 -8.07 -1.16 -4.00
CA LEU A 47 -6.86 -1.81 -4.51
C LEU A 47 -6.55 -1.45 -5.97
N THR A 48 -7.54 -1.02 -6.75
CA THR A 48 -7.40 -0.78 -8.19
C THR A 48 -6.22 0.14 -8.57
N PRO A 49 -6.03 1.32 -7.96
CA PRO A 49 -4.89 2.19 -8.28
C PRO A 49 -3.53 1.52 -8.03
N TRP A 50 -3.41 0.75 -6.95
CA TRP A 50 -2.19 0.04 -6.59
C TRP A 50 -1.89 -1.13 -7.55
N ILE A 51 -2.93 -1.84 -8.00
CA ILE A 51 -2.79 -2.91 -9.00
C ILE A 51 -2.32 -2.33 -10.34
N ASN A 52 -2.90 -1.21 -10.79
CA ASN A 52 -2.47 -0.54 -12.02
C ASN A 52 -1.00 -0.12 -11.94
N MET A 53 -0.57 0.44 -10.80
CA MET A 53 0.84 0.73 -10.55
C MET A 53 1.72 -0.53 -10.69
N LEU A 54 1.34 -1.65 -10.05
CA LEU A 54 2.09 -2.90 -10.15
C LEU A 54 2.21 -3.44 -11.59
N MET A 55 1.17 -3.27 -12.41
CA MET A 55 1.16 -3.76 -13.79
C MET A 55 2.08 -2.95 -14.72
N HIS A 56 2.16 -1.63 -14.53
CA HIS A 56 2.94 -0.76 -15.41
C HIS A 56 4.40 -0.61 -14.96
N HIS A 57 4.71 -0.89 -13.70
CA HIS A 57 6.08 -0.82 -13.18
C HIS A 57 6.78 -2.18 -13.29
N LYS A 58 7.62 -2.35 -14.33
CA LYS A 58 8.37 -3.61 -14.60
C LYS A 58 9.15 -4.17 -13.40
N LYS A 59 9.64 -3.31 -12.50
CA LYS A 59 10.38 -3.72 -11.29
C LYS A 59 9.47 -4.35 -10.22
N GLU A 60 8.18 -4.03 -10.24
CA GLU A 60 7.20 -4.42 -9.22
C GLU A 60 6.19 -5.46 -9.73
N ALA A 61 6.24 -5.81 -11.02
CA ALA A 61 5.37 -6.80 -11.65
C ALA A 61 5.58 -8.26 -11.14
N GLY A 62 6.63 -8.54 -10.37
CA GLY A 62 6.92 -9.86 -9.81
C GLY A 62 6.17 -10.19 -8.51
N ILE A 63 6.28 -11.45 -8.04
CA ILE A 63 5.73 -11.91 -6.75
C ILE A 63 6.30 -11.10 -5.56
N LYS A 64 7.54 -10.64 -5.68
CA LYS A 64 8.17 -9.77 -4.69
C LYS A 64 7.44 -8.43 -4.56
N GLY A 65 7.00 -7.83 -5.67
CA GLY A 65 6.32 -6.54 -5.67
C GLY A 65 4.92 -6.59 -5.04
N THR A 66 4.17 -7.67 -5.23
CA THR A 66 2.86 -7.84 -4.56
C THR A 66 3.03 -7.99 -3.05
N MET A 67 4.05 -8.72 -2.60
CA MET A 67 4.34 -8.91 -1.19
C MET A 67 4.82 -7.62 -0.52
N ASP A 68 5.66 -6.85 -1.20
CA ASP A 68 6.15 -5.56 -0.69
C ASP A 68 4.99 -4.55 -0.61
N LEU A 69 4.07 -4.53 -1.59
CA LEU A 69 2.85 -3.74 -1.52
C LEU A 69 1.96 -4.18 -0.35
N ALA A 70 1.75 -5.49 -0.17
CA ALA A 70 0.92 -6.02 0.91
C ALA A 70 1.45 -5.61 2.29
N LYS A 71 2.77 -5.62 2.50
CA LYS A 71 3.41 -5.15 3.74
C LYS A 71 3.13 -3.67 3.96
N LYS A 72 3.34 -2.83 2.95
CA LYS A 72 3.04 -1.40 3.03
C LYS A 72 1.59 -1.17 3.43
N LEU A 73 0.65 -1.85 2.76
CA LEU A 73 -0.77 -1.73 3.04
C LEU A 73 -1.16 -2.24 4.42
N GLU A 74 -0.58 -3.33 4.93
CA GLU A 74 -0.85 -3.83 6.29
C GLU A 74 -0.52 -2.78 7.37
N HIS A 75 0.50 -1.97 7.14
CA HIS A 75 0.90 -0.91 8.07
C HIS A 75 -0.08 0.28 8.08
N ILE A 76 -0.81 0.53 7.00
CA ILE A 76 -1.63 1.74 6.83
C ILE A 76 -3.14 1.49 6.66
N VAL A 77 -3.55 0.25 6.39
CA VAL A 77 -4.94 -0.12 6.08
C VAL A 77 -5.35 -1.38 6.85
N LEU A 78 -6.55 -1.35 7.42
CA LEU A 78 -7.26 -2.50 7.94
C LEU A 78 -8.33 -2.91 6.93
N PHE A 79 -8.12 -4.05 6.26
CA PHE A 79 -9.13 -4.60 5.36
C PHE A 79 -10.09 -5.49 6.14
N GLU A 80 -11.37 -5.17 6.15
CA GLU A 80 -12.39 -6.05 6.71
C GLU A 80 -12.46 -7.36 5.94
N LYS A 81 -12.70 -8.45 6.68
CA LYS A 81 -13.09 -9.73 6.10
C LYS A 81 -14.51 -9.64 5.53
N GLY A 82 -14.88 -10.59 4.67
CA GLY A 82 -16.17 -10.60 3.96
C GLY A 82 -17.39 -10.55 4.88
N LYS A 83 -18.58 -10.32 4.31
CA LYS A 83 -19.87 -10.12 5.00
C LYS A 83 -20.22 -11.11 6.12
N HIS A 84 -19.64 -12.32 6.12
CA HIS A 84 -19.92 -13.36 7.11
C HIS A 84 -18.75 -13.65 8.06
N GLU A 85 -17.63 -12.94 7.94
CA GLU A 85 -16.43 -13.13 8.74
C GLU A 85 -16.10 -11.87 9.53
N LYS A 86 -15.96 -12.01 10.86
CA LYS A 86 -15.51 -10.91 11.72
C LYS A 86 -13.99 -10.77 11.68
N GLY A 87 -13.51 -9.53 11.70
CA GLY A 87 -12.10 -9.19 11.81
C GLY A 87 -11.48 -8.69 10.51
N VAL A 88 -10.16 -8.57 10.50
CA VAL A 88 -9.40 -7.98 9.41
C VAL A 88 -8.53 -9.02 8.69
N LEU A 89 -8.18 -8.75 7.43
CA LEU A 89 -7.26 -9.59 6.67
C LEU A 89 -5.86 -9.56 7.29
N ALA A 90 -5.23 -10.74 7.37
CA ALA A 90 -3.82 -10.83 7.65
C ALA A 90 -3.00 -10.51 6.38
N LEU A 91 -1.72 -10.14 6.54
CA LEU A 91 -0.78 -9.87 5.46
C LEU A 91 -0.83 -10.90 4.31
N LYS A 92 -0.87 -12.19 4.64
CA LYS A 92 -0.96 -13.27 3.64
C LYS A 92 -2.21 -13.16 2.77
N SER A 93 -3.35 -12.86 3.39
CA SER A 93 -4.64 -12.70 2.69
C SER A 93 -4.65 -11.43 1.84
N ILE A 94 -4.07 -10.33 2.33
CA ILE A 94 -3.89 -9.09 1.55
C ILE A 94 -3.07 -9.37 0.29
N ASN A 95 -1.93 -10.06 0.44
CA ASN A 95 -1.08 -10.40 -0.71
C ASN A 95 -1.81 -11.32 -1.72
N THR A 96 -2.58 -12.31 -1.25
CA THR A 96 -3.38 -13.17 -2.13
C THR A 96 -4.44 -12.37 -2.88
N GLU A 97 -5.14 -11.45 -2.21
CA GLU A 97 -6.13 -10.56 -2.84
C GLU A 97 -5.49 -9.73 -3.96
N ILE A 98 -4.33 -9.12 -3.68
CA ILE A 98 -3.56 -8.34 -4.66
C ILE A 98 -3.16 -9.18 -5.87
N ILE A 99 -2.68 -10.41 -5.65
CA ILE A 99 -2.30 -11.34 -6.72
C ILE A 99 -3.51 -11.69 -7.59
N ASN A 100 -4.66 -11.98 -6.98
CA ASN A 100 -5.88 -12.37 -7.69
C ASN A 100 -6.41 -11.20 -8.53
N LEU A 101 -6.51 -10.01 -7.94
CA LEU A 101 -6.95 -8.81 -8.67
C LEU A 101 -6.00 -8.46 -9.81
N ARG A 102 -4.68 -8.58 -9.60
CA ARG A 102 -3.71 -8.35 -10.68
C ARG A 102 -3.93 -9.28 -11.86
N LYS A 103 -4.16 -10.57 -11.62
CA LYS A 103 -4.47 -11.54 -12.69
C LYS A 103 -5.75 -11.15 -13.43
N GLU A 104 -6.81 -10.81 -12.69
CA GLU A 104 -8.09 -10.39 -13.29
C GLU A 104 -7.92 -9.15 -14.19
N PHE A 105 -7.10 -8.19 -13.77
CA PHE A 105 -6.80 -6.99 -14.55
C PHE A 105 -5.96 -7.29 -15.80
N GLN A 106 -4.95 -8.16 -15.69
CA GLN A 106 -4.14 -8.60 -16.83
C GLN A 106 -4.99 -9.29 -17.90
N GLU A 107 -5.86 -10.21 -17.48
CA GLU A 107 -6.79 -10.91 -18.39
C GLU A 107 -7.74 -9.93 -19.10
N LYS A 108 -8.22 -8.91 -18.38
CA LYS A 108 -9.06 -7.85 -18.97
C LYS A 108 -8.30 -7.00 -20.00
N GLU A 109 -7.07 -6.58 -19.71
CA GLU A 109 -6.25 -5.83 -20.69
C GLU A 109 -5.96 -6.65 -21.94
N GLU A 110 -5.67 -7.95 -21.80
CA GLU A 110 -5.45 -8.85 -22.94
C GLU A 110 -6.71 -9.01 -23.80
N GLN A 111 -7.88 -9.19 -23.18
CA GLN A 111 -9.15 -9.27 -23.91
C GLN A 111 -9.48 -7.97 -24.66
N VAL A 112 -9.17 -6.81 -24.08
CA VAL A 112 -9.35 -5.51 -24.75
C VAL A 112 -8.40 -5.36 -25.95
N LYS A 113 -7.16 -5.85 -25.84
CA LYS A 113 -6.19 -5.83 -26.94
C LYS A 113 -6.57 -6.78 -28.09
N ILE A 114 -7.16 -7.93 -27.79
CA ILE A 114 -7.60 -8.92 -28.81
C ILE A 114 -8.84 -8.43 -29.58
N LYS A 115 -9.69 -7.61 -28.96
CA LYS A 115 -10.90 -7.05 -29.59
C LYS A 115 -10.66 -5.76 -30.39
N LYS A 116 -9.43 -5.23 -30.38
CA LYS A 116 -9.01 -4.02 -31.10
C LYS A 116 -8.24 -4.41 -32.35
#